data_AF-A0A0G0V433-F1
#
_entry.id   AF-A0A0G0V433-F1
#
_cell.length_a   1.000
_cell.length_b   1.000
_cell.length_c   1.000
_cell.angle_alpha   90.00
_cell.angle_beta   90.00
_cell.angle_gamma   90.00
#
_symmetry.space_group_name_H-M   'P 1'
#
loop_
_entity.id
_entity.type
_entity.pdbx_description
1 polymer ?
#
loop_
_entity_poly.entity_id
_entity_poly.type
_entity_poly.pdbx_seq_one_letter_code
_entity_poly.pdbx_strand_id
1 'polypeptide(L)' 'MVKVKEKKVEVKVKTEKKYDLSVGLKDLLAAGSHLGHKISKTNPKAKEFIYVAKEGIQIIDLVKTLAKLDDCYR' A
#
# COMPACT_ATOMS: atom_id res chain seq x y z
N MET A 1 -15.41 -1.43 33.16
CA MET A 1 -14.30 -0.72 32.47
C MET A 1 -13.39 -1.76 31.85
N VAL A 2 -13.60 -2.09 30.57
CA VAL A 2 -12.90 -3.20 29.88
C VAL A 2 -11.54 -2.67 29.40
N LYS A 3 -10.45 -3.14 29.99
CA LYS A 3 -9.07 -2.87 29.54
C LYS A 3 -8.82 -3.65 28.25
N VAL A 4 -8.91 -2.98 27.10
CA VAL A 4 -8.46 -3.54 25.82
C VAL A 4 -6.93 -3.44 25.80
N LYS A 5 -6.26 -4.61 25.88
CA LYS A 5 -4.81 -4.72 25.75
C LYS A 5 -4.41 -4.43 24.30
N GLU A 6 -3.71 -3.33 24.08
CA GLU A 6 -3.00 -3.06 22.83
C GLU A 6 -1.92 -4.13 22.64
N LYS A 7 -2.15 -5.07 21.72
CA LYS A 7 -1.12 -6.01 21.27
C LYS A 7 -0.18 -5.26 20.35
N LYS A 8 0.97 -4.84 20.90
CA LYS A 8 2.14 -4.43 20.14
C LYS A 8 2.68 -5.67 19.41
N VAL A 9 2.33 -5.83 18.14
CA VAL A 9 2.91 -6.88 17.30
C VAL A 9 4.24 -6.34 16.78
N GLU A 10 5.32 -6.71 17.46
CA GLU A 10 6.68 -6.47 16.99
C GLU A 10 6.99 -7.46 15.86
N VAL A 11 6.85 -6.99 14.62
CA VAL A 11 7.30 -7.74 13.45
C VAL A 11 8.81 -7.51 13.31
N LYS A 12 9.61 -8.50 13.72
CA LYS A 12 11.06 -8.52 13.49
C LYS A 12 11.34 -8.88 12.03
N VAL A 13 11.60 -7.88 11.19
CA VAL A 13 12.17 -8.11 9.86
C VAL A 13 13.69 -7.95 9.98
N LYS A 14 14.41 -9.08 10.04
CA LYS A 14 15.84 -9.13 9.79
C LYS A 14 16.05 -9.22 8.28
N THR A 15 16.67 -8.20 7.68
CA THR A 15 17.63 -8.37 6.58
C THR A 15 18.45 -7.10 6.38
N GLU A 16 19.69 -7.31 5.98
CA GLU A 16 20.74 -6.35 5.70
C GLU A 16 20.31 -5.41 4.56
N LYS A 17 19.54 -4.37 4.87
CA LYS A 17 19.08 -3.40 3.88
C LYS A 17 20.14 -2.33 3.67
N LYS A 18 20.67 -2.25 2.43
CA LYS A 18 21.56 -1.15 2.01
C LYS A 18 20.87 0.22 2.08
N TYR A 19 19.54 0.24 2.13
CA TYR A 19 18.78 1.46 2.39
C TYR A 19 17.46 1.12 3.09
N ASP A 20 17.11 1.93 4.09
CA ASP A 20 15.85 1.82 4.79
C ASP A 20 14.74 2.42 3.91
N LEU A 21 13.73 1.62 3.54
CA LEU A 21 12.56 2.13 2.84
C LEU A 21 11.73 2.94 3.87
N SER A 22 12.16 4.18 4.12
CA SER A 22 11.55 5.11 5.08
C SER A 22 10.15 5.59 4.66
N VAL A 23 9.60 5.06 3.55
CA VAL A 23 8.30 5.47 3.01
C VAL A 23 7.19 4.64 3.66
N GLY A 24 6.33 5.30 4.42
CA GLY A 24 5.16 4.69 5.05
C GLY A 24 3.88 4.82 4.22
N LEU A 25 2.81 4.14 4.68
CA LEU A 25 1.49 4.22 4.05
C LEU A 25 0.93 5.65 4.02
N LYS A 26 1.21 6.43 5.07
CA LYS A 26 0.78 7.84 5.19
C LYS A 26 1.43 8.72 4.12
N ASP A 27 2.69 8.45 3.79
CA ASP A 27 3.44 9.21 2.79
C ASP A 27 2.90 8.93 1.39
N LEU A 28 2.60 7.67 1.08
CA LEU A 28 1.95 7.27 -0.19
C LEU A 28 0.55 7.87 -0.34
N LEU A 29 -0.19 7.97 0.77
CA LEU A 29 -1.50 8.60 0.79
C LEU A 29 -1.39 10.11 0.53
N ALA A 30 -0.47 10.79 1.22
CA ALA A 30 -0.21 12.23 1.06
C ALA A 30 0.31 12.58 -0.33
N ALA A 31 1.11 11.70 -0.94
CA ALA A 31 1.59 11.84 -2.32
C ALA A 31 0.50 11.57 -3.37
N GLY A 32 -0.66 11.05 -2.98
CA GLY A 32 -1.76 10.75 -3.91
C GLY A 32 -1.54 9.50 -4.76
N SER A 33 -0.62 8.61 -4.39
CA SER A 33 -0.25 7.42 -5.19
C SER A 33 -1.36 6.38 -5.33
N HIS A 34 -2.46 6.52 -4.59
CA HIS A 34 -3.63 5.65 -4.66
C HIS A 34 -4.58 6.01 -5.81
N LEU A 35 -4.45 7.20 -6.41
CA LEU A 35 -5.33 7.63 -7.49
C LEU A 35 -4.89 6.98 -8.82
N GLY A 36 -5.73 6.10 -9.34
CA GLY A 36 -5.52 5.38 -10.59
C GLY A 36 -6.20 6.04 -11.80
N HIS A 37 -6.27 5.27 -12.88
CA HIS A 37 -6.90 5.71 -14.12
C HIS A 37 -8.44 5.61 -14.06
N LYS A 38 -9.09 6.23 -15.04
CA LYS A 38 -10.53 6.04 -15.28
C LYS A 38 -10.80 4.56 -15.59
N ILE A 39 -11.91 4.01 -15.09
CA ILE A 39 -12.30 2.60 -15.29
C ILE A 39 -12.28 2.21 -16.78
N SER A 40 -12.71 3.11 -17.67
CA SER A 40 -12.77 2.88 -19.12
C SER A 40 -11.41 2.79 -19.82
N LYS A 41 -10.34 3.30 -19.20
CA LYS A 41 -8.98 3.34 -19.76
C LYS A 41 -8.02 2.38 -19.07
N THR A 42 -8.55 1.47 -18.25
CA THR A 42 -7.72 0.56 -17.47
C THR A 42 -7.43 -0.75 -18.19
N ASN A 43 -6.17 -1.19 -18.07
CA ASN A 43 -5.78 -2.54 -18.46
C ASN A 43 -6.38 -3.57 -17.49
N PRO A 44 -7.06 -4.63 -17.97
CA PRO A 44 -7.65 -5.68 -17.13
C PRO A 44 -6.67 -6.32 -16.13
N LYS A 45 -5.38 -6.38 -16.47
CA LYS A 45 -4.34 -6.92 -15.57
C LYS A 45 -4.14 -6.10 -14.30
N ALA A 46 -4.51 -4.81 -14.32
CA ALA A 46 -4.41 -3.95 -13.15
C ALA A 46 -5.48 -4.24 -12.09
N LYS A 47 -6.54 -5.00 -12.43
CA LYS A 47 -7.67 -5.30 -11.52
C LYS A 47 -7.25 -5.94 -10.20
N GLU A 48 -6.18 -6.72 -10.18
CA GLU A 48 -5.67 -7.34 -8.96
C GLU A 48 -5.18 -6.30 -7.92
N PHE A 49 -4.71 -5.13 -8.37
CA PHE A 49 -4.14 -4.09 -7.53
C PHE A 49 -5.13 -2.97 -7.18
N ILE A 50 -6.35 -3.03 -7.72
CA ILE A 50 -7.40 -2.04 -7.45
C ILE A 50 -8.15 -2.44 -6.20
N TYR A 51 -8.26 -1.50 -5.26
CA TYR A 51 -9.05 -1.66 -4.04
C TYR A 51 -10.55 -1.46 -4.34
N VAL A 52 -10.90 -0.33 -4.94
CA VAL A 52 -12.27 0.02 -5.29
C VAL A 52 -12.27 1.02 -6.45
N ALA A 53 -13.41 1.22 -7.09
CA ALA A 53 -13.60 2.33 -8.00
C ALA A 53 -14.70 3.24 -7.46
N LYS A 54 -14.45 4.56 -7.44
CA LYS A 54 -15.39 5.58 -6.98
C LYS A 54 -15.44 6.69 -8.03
N GLU A 55 -16.65 7.11 -8.41
CA GLU A 55 -16.87 8.19 -9.38
C GLU A 55 -16.12 7.99 -10.71
N GLY A 56 -15.99 6.74 -11.15
CA GLY A 56 -15.31 6.38 -12.39
C GLY A 56 -13.79 6.40 -12.34
N ILE A 57 -13.18 6.70 -11.18
CA ILE A 57 -11.74 6.63 -10.92
C ILE A 57 -11.43 5.39 -10.09
N GLN A 58 -10.35 4.70 -10.45
CA GLN A 58 -9.87 3.54 -9.70
C GLN A 58 -8.99 3.98 -8.55
N ILE A 59 -9.19 3.36 -7.39
CA ILE A 59 -8.39 3.56 -6.19
C ILE A 59 -7.53 2.32 -6.02
N ILE A 60 -6.23 2.51 -5.98
CA ILE A 60 -5.21 1.46 -5.89
C ILE A 60 -5.00 1.09 -4.41
N ASP A 61 -4.78 -0.20 -4.16
CA ASP A 61 -4.48 -0.71 -2.82
C ASP A 61 -3.03 -0.39 -2.43
N LEU A 62 -2.86 0.63 -1.58
CA LEU A 62 -1.54 1.07 -1.11
C LEU A 62 -0.83 0.03 -0.23
N VAL A 63 -1.55 -0.91 0.40
CA VAL A 63 -0.91 -1.98 1.20
C VAL A 63 -0.18 -2.93 0.27
N LYS A 64 -0.83 -3.32 -0.84
CA LYS A 64 -0.19 -4.13 -1.89
C LYS A 64 0.98 -3.37 -2.53
N THR A 65 0.83 -2.06 -2.77
CA THR A 65 1.91 -1.21 -3.28
C THR A 65 3.11 -1.21 -2.35
N LEU A 66 2.91 -1.09 -1.03
CA LEU A 66 4.00 -1.07 -0.06
C LEU A 66 4.75 -2.42 -0.03
N ALA A 67 4.02 -3.54 -0.05
CA ALA A 67 4.63 -4.87 -0.14
C ALA A 67 5.45 -5.04 -1.43
N LYS A 68 4.92 -4.59 -2.57
CA LYS A 68 5.62 -4.66 -3.86
C LYS A 68 6.81 -3.72 -3.96
N LEU A 69 6.76 -2.57 -3.30
CA LEU A 69 7.90 -1.67 -3.18
C LEU A 69 9.02 -2.32 -2.37
N ASP A 70 8.69 -3.01 -1.27
CA ASP A 70 9.68 -3.75 -0.48
C ASP A 70 10.29 -4.91 -1.28
N ASP A 71 9.46 -5.68 -2.00
CA ASP A 71 9.90 -6.75 -2.89
C ASP A 71 10.86 -6.24 -3.99
N CYS A 72 10.55 -5.10 -4.61
CA CYS A 72 11.35 -4.50 -5.68
C CYS A 72 12.68 -3.93 -5.20
N TYR A 73 12.75 -3.54 -3.93
CA TYR A 73 13.94 -2.91 -3.36
C TYR A 73 15.01 -3.89 -2.92
N ARG A 74 14.60 -5.15 -2.70
CA ARG A 74 15.44 -6.25 -2.29
C ARG A 74 16.23 -6.82 -3.46
#